data_AF-A0A971UY61-F1
#
_entry.id   AF-A0A971UY61-F1
#
_cell.length_a   1.000
_cell.length_b   1.000
_cell.length_c   1.000
_cell.angle_alpha   90.00
_cell.angle_beta   90.00
_cell.angle_gamma   90.00
#
_symmetry.space_group_name_H-M   'P 1'
#
loop_
_entity.id
_entity.type
_entity.pdbx_description
1 polymer ?
#
loop_
_entity_poly.entity_id
_entity_poly.type
_entity_poly.pdbx_seq_one_letter_code
_entity_poly.pdbx_strand_id
1 'polypeptide(L)'
;MPLRLKSSVRWWAINAGAIHVMVLFMAGLLLGFGKSPYNQTLRGILINILVTGTRLTGREISRDYIVNSLAKDEKYIVFIPVAVFMTLLDIPYFAIMNLKSIKKLIIYAAENIAPDFCQNILATYLAFAGGWTPSLIYMGIIQAFHWLSPILPDLKWIAAALIGILTPLFSLVVIQGISSRQTREAKRSPREKENPIRLMLTCICSIVLVWFSVGVFPVYPSVIATGSMEPVIKPGDMILVKKIRTKDEVHLLKEGDIIQFKRGEILISHRIKEVIEDKDQGLRFITKGDNNSSADLEPVTPENLKGKVIGIVPKIGWPALVIRQKDAITEQ
;
A
#
# COMPACT_ATOMS: atom_id res chain seq x y z
N MET A 1 -8.43 29.88 -18.11
CA MET A 1 -9.31 29.00 -17.30
C MET A 1 -10.23 29.84 -16.42
N PRO A 2 -11.56 29.64 -16.41
CA PRO A 2 -12.49 30.48 -15.65
C PRO A 2 -12.35 30.28 -14.12
N LEU A 3 -12.64 31.33 -13.34
CA LEU A 3 -12.51 31.35 -11.87
C LEU A 3 -13.22 30.19 -11.15
N ARG A 4 -14.35 29.72 -11.69
CA ARG A 4 -15.09 28.55 -11.15
C ARG A 4 -14.31 27.24 -11.23
N LEU A 5 -13.48 27.05 -12.26
CA LEU A 5 -12.63 25.86 -12.38
C LEU A 5 -11.49 25.89 -11.35
N LYS A 6 -10.87 27.06 -11.11
CA LYS A 6 -9.82 27.20 -10.07
C LYS A 6 -10.33 26.84 -8.68
N SER A 7 -11.56 27.21 -8.34
CA SER A 7 -12.18 26.83 -7.06
C SER A 7 -12.47 25.32 -6.97
N SER A 8 -12.86 24.68 -8.08
CA SER A 8 -13.09 23.23 -8.11
C SER A 8 -11.79 22.45 -7.91
N VAL A 9 -10.67 22.90 -8.49
CA VAL A 9 -9.36 22.23 -8.38
C VAL A 9 -8.85 22.22 -6.94
N ARG A 10 -9.10 23.29 -6.15
CA ARG A 10 -8.76 23.31 -4.71
C ARG A 10 -9.48 22.20 -3.94
N TRP A 11 -10.77 22.01 -4.18
CA TRP A 11 -11.53 20.93 -3.55
C TRP A 11 -10.99 19.55 -3.93
N TRP A 12 -10.61 19.36 -5.19
CA TRP A 12 -10.00 18.10 -5.63
C TRP A 12 -8.63 17.86 -4.98
N ALA A 13 -7.82 18.89 -4.78
CA ALA A 13 -6.56 18.78 -4.06
C ALA A 13 -6.74 18.37 -2.58
N ILE A 14 -7.74 18.94 -1.89
CA ILE A 14 -8.10 18.53 -0.52
C ILE A 14 -8.43 17.04 -0.49
N ASN A 15 -9.31 16.60 -1.40
CA ASN A 15 -9.72 15.19 -1.46
C ASN A 15 -8.54 14.26 -1.78
N ALA A 16 -7.67 14.62 -2.73
CA ALA A 16 -6.49 13.82 -3.05
C ALA A 16 -5.54 13.69 -1.85
N GLY A 17 -5.29 14.77 -1.12
CA GLY A 17 -4.46 14.76 0.08
C GLY A 17 -5.09 13.92 1.19
N ALA A 18 -6.39 14.09 1.43
CA ALA A 18 -7.14 13.34 2.42
C ALA A 18 -7.19 11.84 2.10
N ILE A 19 -7.41 11.46 0.84
CA ILE A 19 -7.36 10.06 0.38
C ILE A 19 -5.98 9.48 0.63
N HIS A 20 -4.90 10.21 0.29
CA HIS A 20 -3.54 9.75 0.53
C HIS A 20 -3.27 9.45 2.00
N VAL A 21 -3.63 10.39 2.89
CA VAL A 21 -3.48 10.21 4.34
C VAL A 21 -4.36 9.07 4.86
N MET A 22 -5.61 8.98 4.40
CA MET A 22 -6.53 7.93 4.82
C MET A 22 -6.05 6.54 4.40
N VAL A 23 -5.53 6.41 3.18
CA VAL A 23 -4.95 5.17 2.67
C VAL A 23 -3.71 4.76 3.49
N LEU A 24 -2.81 5.71 3.79
CA LEU A 24 -1.67 5.47 4.68
C LEU A 24 -2.11 5.04 6.08
N PHE A 25 -3.10 5.72 6.66
CA PHE A 25 -3.62 5.41 7.97
C PHE A 25 -4.27 4.01 8.02
N MET A 26 -5.07 3.65 7.02
CA MET A 26 -5.63 2.30 6.88
C MET A 26 -4.54 1.24 6.74
N ALA A 27 -3.48 1.52 5.98
CA ALA A 27 -2.34 0.63 5.91
C ALA A 27 -1.65 0.46 7.27
N GLY A 28 -1.50 1.54 8.03
CA GLY A 28 -0.98 1.49 9.40
C GLY A 28 -1.84 0.64 10.34
N LEU A 29 -3.19 0.72 10.22
CA LEU A 29 -4.09 -0.13 11.00
C LEU A 29 -3.89 -1.62 10.71
N LEU A 30 -3.53 -1.97 9.47
CA LEU A 30 -3.37 -3.36 9.03
C LEU A 30 -1.95 -3.91 9.22
N LEU A 31 -0.95 -3.06 9.05
CA LEU A 31 0.47 -3.44 9.00
C LEU A 31 1.25 -3.02 10.25
N GLY A 32 0.72 -2.09 11.05
CA GLY A 32 1.33 -1.57 12.27
C GLY A 32 1.65 -0.08 12.20
N PHE A 33 1.78 0.52 13.38
CA PHE A 33 2.25 1.90 13.55
C PHE A 33 3.56 1.94 14.31
N GLY A 34 4.45 2.82 13.87
CA GLY A 34 5.65 3.25 14.58
C GLY A 34 5.45 4.60 15.29
N LYS A 35 6.40 4.95 16.16
CA LYS A 35 6.44 6.28 16.78
C LYS A 35 6.95 7.31 15.78
N SER A 36 6.37 8.49 15.80
CA SER A 36 6.86 9.61 15.00
C SER A 36 8.30 9.97 15.40
N PRO A 37 9.22 10.19 14.44
CA PRO A 37 10.58 10.64 14.72
C PRO A 37 10.65 12.13 15.10
N TYR A 38 9.53 12.85 14.99
CA TYR A 38 9.47 14.29 15.23
C TYR A 38 9.13 14.64 16.67
N ASN A 39 9.68 15.77 17.12
CA ASN A 39 9.42 16.30 18.45
C ASN A 39 7.95 16.76 18.57
N GLN A 40 7.17 16.03 19.37
CA GLN A 40 5.74 16.25 19.61
C GLN A 40 5.44 17.31 20.69
N THR A 41 6.46 17.99 21.22
CA THR A 41 6.22 19.14 22.11
C THR A 41 5.62 20.31 21.33
N LEU A 42 4.83 21.16 21.99
CA LEU A 42 4.21 22.34 21.36
C LEU A 42 5.25 23.21 20.64
N ARG A 43 6.43 23.41 21.26
CA ARG A 43 7.55 24.14 20.66
C ARG A 43 8.12 23.43 19.43
N GLY A 44 8.30 22.11 19.49
CA GLY A 44 8.78 21.31 18.36
C GLY A 44 7.82 21.37 17.16
N ILE A 45 6.52 21.24 17.43
CA ILE A 45 5.46 21.36 16.43
C ILE A 45 5.49 22.73 15.76
N LEU A 46 5.55 23.82 16.54
CA LEU A 46 5.61 25.19 16.00
C LEU A 46 6.83 25.42 15.11
N ILE A 47 8.00 24.93 15.52
CA ILE A 47 9.23 25.03 14.73
C ILE A 47 9.09 24.24 13.42
N ASN A 48 8.58 23.01 13.47
CA ASN A 48 8.38 22.18 12.28
C ASN A 48 7.39 22.82 11.30
N ILE A 49 6.27 23.36 11.80
CA ILE A 49 5.29 24.08 10.96
C ILE A 49 5.95 25.27 10.26
N LEU A 50 6.74 26.07 10.99
CA LEU A 50 7.39 27.25 10.42
C LEU A 50 8.43 26.88 9.37
N VAL A 51 9.34 25.96 9.68
CA VAL A 51 10.44 25.54 8.79
C VAL A 51 9.88 24.81 7.57
N THR A 52 9.07 23.79 7.77
CA THR A 52 8.52 22.97 6.69
C THR A 52 7.49 23.75 5.88
N GLY A 53 6.63 24.54 6.53
CA GLY A 53 5.62 25.35 5.86
C GLY A 53 6.22 26.41 4.95
N THR A 54 7.31 27.07 5.38
CA THR A 54 8.02 28.05 4.54
C THR A 54 8.71 27.37 3.36
N ARG A 55 9.45 26.28 3.60
CA ARG A 55 10.09 25.48 2.54
C ARG A 55 9.07 25.00 1.51
N LEU A 56 7.96 24.45 1.99
CA LEU A 56 6.90 23.93 1.13
C LEU A 56 6.29 25.07 0.32
N THR A 57 5.85 26.15 0.95
CA THR A 57 5.23 27.29 0.24
C THR A 57 6.14 27.84 -0.85
N GLY A 58 7.42 28.07 -0.55
CA GLY A 58 8.39 28.53 -1.55
C GLY A 58 8.50 27.57 -2.73
N ARG A 59 8.58 26.26 -2.47
CA ARG A 59 8.68 25.23 -3.51
C ARG A 59 7.45 25.18 -4.41
N GLU A 60 6.26 25.29 -3.82
CA GLU A 60 5.00 25.22 -4.55
C GLU A 60 4.78 26.46 -5.44
N ILE A 61 5.22 27.64 -4.98
CA ILE A 61 5.27 28.87 -5.79
C ILE A 61 6.26 28.72 -6.94
N SER A 62 7.47 28.19 -6.68
CA SER A 62 8.44 27.92 -7.74
C SER A 62 7.91 26.93 -8.78
N ARG A 63 7.21 25.87 -8.34
CA ARG A 63 6.59 24.90 -9.24
C ARG A 63 5.56 25.54 -10.15
N ASP A 64 4.67 26.36 -9.57
CA ASP A 64 3.65 27.09 -10.31
C ASP A 64 4.26 27.99 -11.39
N TYR A 65 5.32 28.72 -11.05
CA TYR A 65 6.05 29.55 -12.00
C TYR A 65 6.67 28.73 -13.14
N ILE A 66 7.41 27.65 -12.81
CA ILE A 66 8.10 26.82 -13.80
C ILE A 66 7.11 26.16 -14.75
N VAL A 67 6.05 25.53 -14.23
CA VAL A 67 5.10 24.79 -15.06
C VAL A 67 4.32 25.72 -15.98
N ASN A 68 3.88 26.89 -15.49
CA ASN A 68 3.15 27.86 -16.33
C ASN A 68 4.06 28.60 -17.31
N SER A 69 5.37 28.72 -17.02
CA SER A 69 6.34 29.27 -17.98
C SER A 69 6.61 28.33 -19.15
N LEU A 70 6.60 27.01 -18.91
CA LEU A 70 6.95 25.99 -19.89
C LEU A 70 5.73 25.44 -20.66
N ALA A 71 4.57 25.33 -20.00
CA ALA A 71 3.37 24.69 -20.57
C ALA A 71 2.46 25.67 -21.31
N LYS A 72 2.99 26.39 -22.32
CA LYS A 72 2.20 27.36 -23.11
C LYS A 72 1.12 26.72 -24.01
N ASP A 73 1.27 25.44 -24.40
CA ASP A 73 0.41 24.76 -25.39
C ASP A 73 -0.30 23.48 -24.88
N GLU A 74 -0.70 23.39 -23.61
CA GLU A 74 -1.31 22.18 -23.01
C GLU A 74 -0.53 20.85 -23.22
N LYS A 75 0.77 20.93 -23.52
CA LYS A 75 1.62 19.75 -23.66
C LYS A 75 1.95 19.18 -22.29
N TYR A 76 1.14 18.20 -21.86
CA TYR A 76 1.33 17.43 -20.62
C TYR A 76 2.72 16.79 -20.48
N ILE A 77 3.48 16.67 -21.57
CA ILE A 77 4.88 16.22 -21.60
C ILE A 77 5.77 17.06 -20.67
N VAL A 78 5.46 18.35 -20.47
CA VAL A 78 6.23 19.26 -19.60
C VAL A 78 6.15 18.87 -18.11
N PHE A 79 5.14 18.10 -17.69
CA PHE A 79 4.99 17.74 -16.28
C PHE A 79 6.05 16.76 -15.80
N ILE A 80 6.51 15.86 -16.68
CA ILE A 80 7.54 14.87 -16.34
C ILE A 80 8.85 15.56 -15.94
N PRO A 81 9.48 16.42 -16.76
CA PRO A 81 10.73 17.06 -16.39
C PRO A 81 10.58 17.98 -15.17
N VAL A 82 9.44 18.67 -15.00
CA VAL A 82 9.18 19.49 -13.79
C VAL A 82 9.07 18.60 -12.55
N ALA A 83 8.36 17.48 -12.63
CA ALA A 83 8.25 16.54 -11.52
C ALA A 83 9.59 15.89 -11.18
N VAL A 84 10.39 15.51 -12.18
CA VAL A 84 11.77 15.01 -11.97
C VAL A 84 12.59 16.07 -11.23
N PHE A 85 12.62 17.31 -11.74
CA PHE A 85 13.36 18.41 -11.11
C PHE A 85 12.94 18.62 -9.65
N MET A 86 11.63 18.68 -9.38
CA MET A 86 11.11 18.87 -8.03
C MET A 86 11.45 17.71 -7.09
N THR A 87 11.49 16.48 -7.61
CA THR A 87 11.88 15.29 -6.84
C THR A 87 13.36 15.34 -6.49
N LEU A 88 14.22 15.72 -7.44
CA LEU A 88 15.67 15.82 -7.22
C LEU A 88 16.01 16.82 -6.11
N LEU A 89 15.25 17.92 -5.98
CA LEU A 89 15.46 18.92 -4.93
C LEU A 89 15.21 18.38 -3.51
N ASP A 90 14.44 17.30 -3.36
CA ASP A 90 14.13 16.71 -2.05
C ASP A 90 15.07 15.59 -1.64
N ILE A 91 15.89 15.09 -2.57
CA ILE A 91 16.76 13.95 -2.29
C ILE A 91 17.87 14.36 -1.31
N PRO A 92 17.98 13.70 -0.13
CA PRO A 92 19.12 13.88 0.75
C PRO A 92 20.34 13.16 0.18
N TYR A 93 21.13 13.85 -0.65
CA TYR A 93 22.30 13.30 -1.34
C TYR A 93 23.27 12.57 -0.40
N PHE A 94 23.46 13.10 0.81
CA PHE A 94 24.30 12.47 1.84
C PHE A 94 23.79 11.08 2.26
N ALA A 95 22.48 10.87 2.33
CA ALA A 95 21.91 9.56 2.68
C ALA A 95 22.20 8.52 1.59
N ILE A 96 22.08 8.91 0.31
CA ILE A 96 22.33 8.03 -0.84
C ILE A 96 23.81 7.66 -0.92
N MET A 97 24.73 8.61 -0.74
CA MET A 97 26.18 8.36 -0.81
C MET A 97 26.65 7.34 0.25
N ASN A 98 25.94 7.21 1.36
CA ASN A 98 26.25 6.26 2.41
C ASN A 98 25.70 4.84 2.15
N LEU A 99 24.90 4.63 1.10
CA LEU A 99 24.36 3.32 0.74
C LEU A 99 25.40 2.46 0.02
N LYS A 100 26.05 1.55 0.76
CA LYS A 100 27.10 0.67 0.22
C LYS A 100 26.61 -0.51 -0.65
N SER A 101 25.31 -0.64 -0.93
CA SER A 101 24.74 -1.82 -1.61
C SER A 101 23.65 -1.45 -2.61
N ILE A 102 23.73 -2.04 -3.81
CA ILE A 102 22.73 -1.89 -4.88
C ILE A 102 21.32 -2.27 -4.39
N LYS A 103 21.19 -3.33 -3.58
CA LYS A 103 19.90 -3.73 -3.01
C LYS A 103 19.30 -2.63 -2.13
N LYS A 104 20.13 -1.98 -1.30
CA LYS A 104 19.69 -0.87 -0.45
C LYS A 104 19.32 0.36 -1.28
N LEU A 105 20.05 0.62 -2.37
CA LEU A 105 19.72 1.70 -3.31
C LEU A 105 18.35 1.46 -3.99
N ILE A 106 18.08 0.23 -4.44
CA ILE A 106 16.79 -0.14 -5.05
C ILE A 106 15.65 0.04 -4.04
N ILE A 107 15.82 -0.47 -2.82
CA ILE A 107 14.81 -0.32 -1.76
C ILE A 107 14.57 1.16 -1.46
N TYR A 108 15.63 1.95 -1.30
CA TYR A 108 15.53 3.38 -1.04
C TYR A 108 14.81 4.13 -2.17
N ALA A 109 15.13 3.82 -3.43
CA ALA A 109 14.49 4.42 -4.59
C ALA A 109 13.00 4.07 -4.67
N ALA A 110 12.64 2.81 -4.40
CA ALA A 110 11.25 2.37 -4.39
C ALA A 110 10.44 2.99 -3.24
N GLU A 111 11.05 3.16 -2.07
CA GLU A 111 10.38 3.63 -0.85
C GLU A 111 10.25 5.15 -0.77
N ASN A 112 11.22 5.89 -1.33
CA ASN A 112 11.27 7.36 -1.20
C ASN A 112 11.15 8.05 -2.58
N ILE A 113 12.05 7.76 -3.50
CA ILE A 113 12.18 8.52 -4.76
C ILE A 113 10.98 8.33 -5.69
N ALA A 114 10.53 7.09 -5.90
CA ALA A 114 9.43 6.79 -6.82
C ALA A 114 8.06 7.33 -6.33
N PRO A 115 7.69 7.16 -5.04
CA PRO A 115 6.57 7.87 -4.43
C PRO A 115 6.63 9.39 -4.60
N ASP A 116 7.75 10.01 -4.22
CA ASP A 116 7.91 11.46 -4.30
C ASP A 116 7.78 11.96 -5.73
N PHE A 117 8.31 11.21 -6.70
CA PHE A 117 8.13 11.51 -8.11
C PHE A 117 6.65 11.52 -8.52
N CYS A 118 5.89 10.48 -8.14
CA CYS A 118 4.47 10.40 -8.47
C CYS A 118 3.64 11.50 -7.79
N GLN A 119 3.95 11.84 -6.53
CA GLN A 119 3.34 12.99 -5.84
C GLN A 119 3.66 14.30 -6.56
N ASN A 120 4.91 14.50 -6.98
CA ASN A 120 5.33 15.68 -7.72
C ASN A 120 4.67 15.78 -9.10
N ILE A 121 4.34 14.67 -9.79
CA ILE A 121 3.53 14.72 -11.03
C ILE A 121 2.15 15.30 -10.72
N LEU A 122 1.44 14.76 -9.72
CA LEU A 122 0.11 15.24 -9.34
C LEU A 122 0.14 16.71 -8.91
N ALA A 123 1.10 17.08 -8.07
CA ALA A 123 1.23 18.43 -7.59
C ALA A 123 1.59 19.41 -8.73
N THR A 124 2.40 18.99 -9.72
CA THR A 124 2.65 19.77 -10.95
C THR A 124 1.38 19.99 -11.76
N TYR A 125 0.54 18.96 -11.92
CA TYR A 125 -0.75 19.12 -12.57
C TYR A 125 -1.68 20.07 -11.82
N LEU A 126 -1.75 19.96 -10.48
CA LEU A 126 -2.55 20.87 -9.65
C LEU A 126 -2.07 22.32 -9.73
N ALA A 127 -0.76 22.53 -9.79
CA ALA A 127 -0.13 23.83 -9.99
C ALA A 127 -0.54 24.43 -11.34
N PHE A 128 -0.39 23.66 -12.42
CA PHE A 128 -0.82 24.06 -13.76
C PHE A 128 -2.33 24.38 -13.82
N ALA A 129 -3.17 23.55 -13.20
CA ALA A 129 -4.62 23.67 -13.28
C ALA A 129 -5.21 24.77 -12.39
N GLY A 130 -4.60 25.11 -11.25
CA GLY A 130 -5.20 26.01 -10.27
C GLY A 130 -4.27 27.00 -9.59
N GLY A 131 -3.03 27.12 -10.06
CA GLY A 131 -1.97 27.91 -9.44
C GLY A 131 -1.28 27.16 -8.30
N TRP A 132 -0.37 27.80 -7.58
CA TRP A 132 0.32 27.17 -6.44
C TRP A 132 -0.60 26.69 -5.31
N THR A 133 -1.79 27.29 -5.15
CA THR A 133 -2.67 27.01 -3.98
C THR A 133 -3.18 25.56 -3.87
N PRO A 134 -3.72 24.88 -4.90
CA PRO A 134 -4.15 23.49 -4.77
C PRO A 134 -2.95 22.54 -4.63
N SER A 135 -1.83 22.84 -5.28
CA SER A 135 -0.58 22.09 -5.15
C SER A 135 -0.08 22.12 -3.69
N LEU A 136 -0.07 23.31 -3.08
CA LEU A 136 0.26 23.51 -1.67
C LEU A 136 -0.71 22.79 -0.73
N ILE A 137 -2.01 22.83 -1.00
CA ILE A 137 -3.01 22.12 -0.18
C ILE A 137 -2.75 20.61 -0.20
N TYR A 138 -2.56 20.04 -1.39
CA TYR A 138 -2.31 18.61 -1.55
C TYR A 138 -1.04 18.16 -0.82
N MET A 139 0.10 18.81 -1.11
CA MET A 139 1.38 18.49 -0.46
C MET A 139 1.36 18.81 1.04
N GLY A 140 0.67 19.89 1.41
CA GLY A 140 0.52 20.34 2.78
C GLY A 140 -0.25 19.35 3.65
N ILE A 141 -1.31 18.73 3.14
CA ILE A 141 -2.04 17.69 3.88
C ILE A 141 -1.15 16.47 4.13
N ILE A 142 -0.42 16.00 3.11
CA ILE A 142 0.49 14.84 3.24
C ILE A 142 1.62 15.14 4.22
N GLN A 143 2.27 16.30 4.09
CA GLN A 143 3.34 16.70 5.00
C GLN A 143 2.81 16.95 6.42
N ALA A 144 1.68 17.63 6.59
CA ALA A 144 1.09 17.85 7.91
C ALA A 144 0.84 16.53 8.63
N PHE A 145 0.35 15.50 7.94
CA PHE A 145 0.22 14.16 8.53
C PHE A 145 1.57 13.60 8.98
N HIS A 146 2.61 13.70 8.15
CA HIS A 146 3.94 13.20 8.49
C HIS A 146 4.58 13.92 9.68
N TRP A 147 4.44 15.25 9.77
CA TRP A 147 5.11 16.07 10.78
C TRP A 147 4.32 16.23 12.08
N LEU A 148 2.98 16.22 12.03
CA LEU A 148 2.12 16.48 13.19
C LEU A 148 1.55 15.21 13.81
N SER A 149 1.52 14.09 13.08
CA SER A 149 1.00 12.85 13.64
C SER A 149 2.00 12.27 14.66
N PRO A 150 1.56 11.90 15.88
CA PRO A 150 2.41 11.25 16.87
C PRO A 150 2.72 9.79 16.50
N ILE A 151 1.89 9.19 15.64
CA ILE A 151 2.03 7.83 15.14
C ILE A 151 2.10 7.85 13.61
N LEU A 152 3.01 7.07 13.04
CA LEU A 152 3.16 6.95 11.58
C LEU A 152 3.08 5.47 11.19
N PRO A 153 2.49 5.13 10.03
CA PRO A 153 2.47 3.75 9.55
C PRO A 153 3.89 3.18 9.41
N ASP A 154 4.17 2.04 10.03
CA ASP A 154 5.45 1.32 9.90
C ASP A 154 5.32 0.26 8.81
N LEU A 155 5.42 0.71 7.57
CA LEU A 155 5.12 -0.09 6.39
C LEU A 155 6.36 -0.77 5.86
N LYS A 156 6.21 -2.04 5.45
CA LYS A 156 7.25 -2.72 4.66
C LYS A 156 7.46 -1.94 3.35
N TRP A 157 8.71 -1.85 2.89
CA TRP A 157 9.10 -1.04 1.73
C TRP A 157 8.21 -1.23 0.48
N ILE A 158 7.76 -2.47 0.20
CA ILE A 158 6.85 -2.76 -0.93
C ILE A 158 5.50 -2.09 -0.74
N ALA A 159 4.94 -2.17 0.46
CA ALA A 159 3.68 -1.53 0.79
C ALA A 159 3.85 -0.02 0.63
N ALA A 160 4.84 0.58 1.31
CA ALA A 160 5.14 2.01 1.22
C ALA A 160 5.26 2.51 -0.23
N ALA A 161 6.05 1.80 -1.06
CA ALA A 161 6.22 2.09 -2.47
C ALA A 161 4.89 2.08 -3.24
N LEU A 162 4.09 1.02 -3.07
CA LEU A 162 2.80 0.90 -3.75
C LEU A 162 1.82 1.98 -3.34
N ILE A 163 1.70 2.29 -2.03
CA ILE A 163 0.83 3.37 -1.57
C ILE A 163 1.27 4.71 -2.17
N GLY A 164 2.58 4.98 -2.04
CA GLY A 164 3.20 6.22 -2.46
C GLY A 164 3.11 6.47 -3.96
N ILE A 165 3.12 5.42 -4.78
CA ILE A 165 3.00 5.51 -6.24
C ILE A 165 1.53 5.54 -6.68
N LEU A 166 0.72 4.56 -6.24
CA LEU A 166 -0.62 4.37 -6.77
C LEU A 166 -1.58 5.48 -6.37
N THR A 167 -1.48 5.97 -5.14
CA THR A 167 -2.43 6.96 -4.62
C THR A 167 -2.38 8.30 -5.36
N PRO A 168 -1.20 8.93 -5.57
CA PRO A 168 -1.11 10.14 -6.39
C PRO A 168 -1.46 9.90 -7.86
N LEU A 169 -1.05 8.78 -8.46
CA LEU A 169 -1.37 8.50 -9.87
C LEU A 169 -2.87 8.28 -10.09
N PHE A 170 -3.54 7.55 -9.19
CA PHE A 170 -4.98 7.36 -9.27
C PHE A 170 -5.71 8.69 -9.09
N SER A 171 -5.30 9.49 -8.11
CA SER A 171 -5.85 10.84 -7.89
C SER A 171 -5.63 11.73 -9.11
N LEU A 172 -4.47 11.66 -9.77
CA LEU A 172 -4.19 12.38 -11.01
C LEU A 172 -5.17 12.00 -12.12
N VAL A 173 -5.33 10.71 -12.38
CA VAL A 173 -6.24 10.20 -13.43
C VAL A 173 -7.67 10.66 -13.18
N VAL A 174 -8.14 10.57 -11.93
CA VAL A 174 -9.48 10.99 -11.55
C VAL A 174 -9.67 12.50 -11.73
N ILE A 175 -8.74 13.33 -11.23
CA ILE A 175 -8.86 14.79 -11.31
C ILE A 175 -8.75 15.26 -12.77
N GLN A 176 -7.87 14.65 -13.58
CA GLN A 176 -7.79 14.91 -15.02
C GLN A 176 -9.08 14.53 -15.75
N GLY A 177 -9.64 13.35 -15.44
CA GLY A 177 -10.91 12.89 -16.01
C GLY A 177 -12.06 13.84 -15.70
N ILE A 178 -12.14 14.32 -14.46
CA ILE A 178 -13.17 15.30 -14.07
C ILE A 178 -12.93 16.65 -14.75
N SER A 179 -11.70 17.17 -14.71
CA SER A 179 -11.33 18.49 -15.25
C SER A 179 -11.55 18.59 -16.76
N SER A 180 -11.18 17.56 -17.51
CA SER A 180 -11.40 17.46 -18.96
C SER A 180 -12.89 17.37 -19.34
N ARG A 181 -13.71 16.72 -18.50
CA ARG A 181 -15.17 16.76 -18.64
C ARG A 181 -15.71 18.16 -18.37
N GLN A 182 -15.19 18.89 -17.38
CA GLN A 182 -15.65 20.26 -17.08
C GLN A 182 -15.34 21.25 -18.21
N THR A 183 -14.19 21.12 -18.88
CA THR A 183 -13.85 21.97 -20.03
C THR A 183 -14.67 21.63 -21.27
N ARG A 184 -15.03 20.35 -21.49
CA ARG A 184 -15.98 19.93 -22.55
C ARG A 184 -17.42 20.36 -22.28
N GLU A 185 -17.88 20.27 -21.03
CA GLU A 185 -19.26 20.59 -20.62
C GLU A 185 -19.49 22.08 -20.33
N ALA A 186 -18.45 22.88 -20.10
CA ALA A 186 -18.57 24.34 -20.06
C ALA A 186 -19.08 24.95 -21.38
N LYS A 187 -19.14 24.16 -22.46
CA LYS A 187 -19.84 24.50 -23.71
C LYS A 187 -21.34 24.11 -23.74
N ARG A 188 -21.89 23.35 -22.78
CA ARG A 188 -23.31 22.95 -22.71
C ARG A 188 -23.81 22.71 -21.26
N SER A 189 -24.58 23.68 -20.71
CA SER A 189 -25.62 23.60 -19.64
C SER A 189 -25.31 22.99 -18.24
N PRO A 190 -26.13 23.28 -17.19
CA PRO A 190 -25.75 23.09 -15.78
C PRO A 190 -25.96 21.66 -15.26
N ARG A 191 -25.03 21.25 -14.39
CA ARG A 191 -24.75 19.90 -13.90
C ARG A 191 -25.49 19.49 -12.62
N GLU A 192 -25.66 18.17 -12.47
CA GLU A 192 -25.64 17.49 -11.17
C GLU A 192 -24.21 17.50 -10.59
N LYS A 193 -24.08 17.92 -9.32
CA LYS A 193 -22.82 17.84 -8.58
C LYS A 193 -22.54 16.37 -8.24
N GLU A 194 -21.50 15.77 -8.83
CA GLU A 194 -21.02 14.47 -8.38
C GLU A 194 -20.66 14.54 -6.89
N ASN A 195 -21.19 13.62 -6.10
CA ASN A 195 -21.02 13.63 -4.65
C ASN A 195 -19.55 13.28 -4.29
N PRO A 196 -18.80 14.18 -3.62
CA PRO A 196 -17.39 13.96 -3.30
C PRO A 196 -17.16 12.68 -2.47
N ILE A 197 -18.14 12.29 -1.65
CA ILE A 197 -18.08 11.07 -0.84
C ILE A 197 -18.07 9.82 -1.75
N ARG A 198 -18.88 9.82 -2.81
CA ARG A 198 -18.92 8.70 -3.76
C ARG A 198 -17.58 8.54 -4.46
N LEU A 199 -16.97 9.65 -4.88
CA LEU A 199 -15.65 9.61 -5.52
C LEU A 199 -14.58 9.07 -4.55
N MET A 200 -14.57 9.57 -3.32
CA MET A 200 -13.65 9.13 -2.29
C MET A 200 -13.73 7.61 -2.06
N LEU A 201 -14.95 7.08 -1.92
CA LEU A 201 -15.19 5.64 -1.79
C LEU A 201 -14.68 4.85 -2.99
N THR A 202 -14.92 5.32 -4.22
CA THR A 202 -14.41 4.63 -5.42
C THR A 202 -12.89 4.57 -5.47
N CYS A 203 -12.20 5.67 -5.12
CA CYS A 203 -10.74 5.70 -5.07
C CYS A 203 -10.19 4.69 -4.05
N ILE A 204 -10.77 4.70 -2.85
CA ILE A 204 -10.37 3.80 -1.77
C ILE A 204 -10.57 2.33 -2.18
N CYS A 205 -11.74 1.99 -2.73
CA CYS A 205 -12.01 0.63 -3.19
C CYS A 205 -11.04 0.17 -4.28
N SER A 206 -10.74 1.01 -5.27
CA SER A 206 -9.79 0.68 -6.34
C SER A 206 -8.38 0.43 -5.78
N ILE A 207 -7.90 1.27 -4.86
CA ILE A 207 -6.58 1.11 -4.25
C ILE A 207 -6.51 -0.18 -3.41
N VAL A 208 -7.54 -0.45 -2.60
CA VAL A 208 -7.63 -1.67 -1.79
C VAL A 208 -7.64 -2.92 -2.67
N LEU A 209 -8.36 -2.91 -3.80
CA LEU A 209 -8.36 -4.02 -4.75
C LEU A 209 -6.96 -4.27 -5.34
N VAL A 210 -6.25 -3.21 -5.76
CA VAL A 210 -4.89 -3.35 -6.27
C VAL A 210 -3.94 -3.90 -5.19
N TRP A 211 -4.04 -3.44 -3.94
CA TRP A 211 -3.24 -3.99 -2.85
C TRP A 211 -3.51 -5.46 -2.58
N PHE A 212 -4.78 -5.86 -2.70
CA PHE A 212 -5.19 -7.24 -2.55
C PHE A 212 -4.55 -8.09 -3.65
N SER A 213 -4.62 -7.65 -4.90
CA SER A 213 -4.00 -8.32 -6.05
C SER A 213 -2.48 -8.42 -5.96
N VAL A 214 -1.80 -7.39 -5.46
CA VAL A 214 -0.33 -7.38 -5.32
C VAL A 214 0.13 -8.12 -4.05
N GLY A 215 -0.79 -8.57 -3.19
CA GLY A 215 -0.47 -9.38 -2.01
C GLY A 215 0.24 -8.61 -0.90
N VAL A 216 -0.03 -7.30 -0.81
CA VAL A 216 0.50 -6.38 0.22
C VAL A 216 0.10 -6.84 1.62
N PHE A 217 -1.11 -7.38 1.75
CA PHE A 217 -1.64 -7.86 3.02
C PHE A 217 -0.76 -8.98 3.61
N PRO A 218 -0.53 -8.94 4.95
CA PRO A 218 0.24 -9.96 5.64
C PRO A 218 -0.55 -11.26 5.76
N VAL A 219 -1.86 -11.22 5.50
CA VAL A 219 -2.77 -12.36 5.53
C VAL A 219 -3.24 -12.65 4.12
N TYR A 220 -3.32 -13.91 3.73
CA TYR A 220 -3.94 -14.35 2.48
C TYR A 220 -4.95 -15.47 2.73
N PRO A 221 -6.04 -15.52 1.95
CA PRO A 221 -6.99 -16.62 2.03
C PRO A 221 -6.44 -17.88 1.35
N SER A 222 -6.72 -19.05 1.91
CA SER A 222 -6.44 -20.34 1.30
C SER A 222 -7.64 -21.28 1.51
N VAL A 223 -8.05 -22.00 0.46
CA VAL A 223 -9.22 -22.87 0.51
C VAL A 223 -8.79 -24.30 0.85
N ILE A 224 -9.50 -24.92 1.79
CA ILE A 224 -9.21 -26.27 2.25
C ILE A 224 -9.99 -27.27 1.41
N ALA A 225 -9.25 -28.22 0.82
CA ALA A 225 -9.81 -29.25 -0.06
C ALA A 225 -9.98 -30.61 0.62
N THR A 226 -9.28 -30.87 1.73
CA THR A 226 -9.21 -32.17 2.39
C THR A 226 -9.75 -32.13 3.81
N GLY A 227 -10.18 -33.28 4.33
CA GLY A 227 -10.72 -33.44 5.69
C GLY A 227 -9.68 -33.82 6.75
N SER A 228 -8.39 -33.55 6.53
CA SER A 228 -7.33 -33.95 7.48
C SER A 228 -7.32 -33.12 8.77
N MET A 229 -7.99 -31.97 8.77
CA MET A 229 -8.08 -31.06 9.91
C MET A 229 -9.47 -31.07 10.57
N GLU A 230 -10.31 -32.06 10.24
CA GLU A 230 -11.60 -32.22 10.91
C GLU A 230 -11.42 -32.61 12.40
N PRO A 231 -12.33 -32.18 13.30
CA PRO A 231 -13.54 -31.39 13.04
C PRO A 231 -13.32 -29.87 12.96
N VAL A 232 -12.10 -29.40 13.22
CA VAL A 232 -11.77 -27.96 13.39
C VAL A 232 -11.88 -27.18 12.08
N ILE A 233 -11.39 -27.77 10.99
CA ILE A 233 -11.40 -27.18 9.64
C ILE A 233 -11.94 -28.23 8.67
N LYS A 234 -12.98 -27.87 7.92
CA LYS A 234 -13.66 -28.78 6.99
C LYS A 234 -13.34 -28.46 5.53
N PRO A 235 -13.45 -29.44 4.61
CA PRO A 235 -13.43 -29.16 3.19
C PRO A 235 -14.45 -28.08 2.82
N GLY A 236 -14.01 -27.08 2.05
CA GLY A 236 -14.83 -25.93 1.66
C GLY A 236 -14.74 -24.73 2.59
N ASP A 237 -14.03 -24.86 3.71
CA ASP A 237 -13.68 -23.72 4.54
C ASP A 237 -12.52 -22.92 3.92
N MET A 238 -12.54 -21.61 4.17
CA MET A 238 -11.44 -20.71 3.80
C MET A 238 -10.66 -20.36 5.06
N ILE A 239 -9.38 -20.70 5.08
CA ILE A 239 -8.47 -20.32 6.16
C ILE A 239 -7.79 -18.99 5.84
N LEU A 240 -7.61 -18.15 6.85
CA LEU A 240 -6.83 -16.92 6.78
C LEU A 240 -5.42 -17.21 7.29
N VAL A 241 -4.43 -17.14 6.40
CA VAL A 241 -3.04 -17.49 6.69
C VAL A 241 -2.21 -16.24 6.81
N LYS A 242 -1.66 -15.97 7.99
CA LYS A 242 -0.66 -14.93 8.23
C LYS A 242 0.69 -15.40 7.70
N LYS A 243 1.19 -14.73 6.67
CA LYS A 243 2.50 -14.99 6.04
C LYS A 243 3.61 -14.87 7.06
N ILE A 244 4.48 -15.87 7.13
CA ILE A 244 5.72 -15.82 7.88
C ILE A 244 6.83 -15.43 6.91
N ARG A 245 7.55 -14.34 7.22
CA ARG A 245 8.54 -13.73 6.31
C ARG A 245 9.90 -13.51 6.98
N THR A 246 9.98 -13.60 8.30
CA THR A 246 11.19 -13.33 9.07
C THR A 246 11.52 -14.50 9.98
N LYS A 247 12.80 -14.67 10.33
CA LYS A 247 13.23 -15.73 11.27
C LYS A 247 12.54 -15.58 12.62
N ASP A 248 12.43 -14.34 13.11
CA ASP A 248 11.77 -14.05 14.39
C ASP A 248 10.32 -14.52 14.41
N GLU A 249 9.57 -14.31 13.31
CA GLU A 249 8.19 -14.82 13.19
C GLU A 249 8.11 -16.35 13.19
N VAL A 250 9.14 -17.05 12.68
CA VAL A 250 9.21 -18.52 12.74
C VAL A 250 9.42 -18.99 14.18
N HIS A 251 10.30 -18.32 14.94
CA HIS A 251 10.57 -18.65 16.35
C HIS A 251 9.38 -18.37 17.29
N LEU A 252 8.40 -17.57 16.85
CA LEU A 252 7.14 -17.36 17.59
C LEU A 252 6.14 -18.52 17.44
N LEU A 253 6.40 -19.47 16.53
CA LEU A 253 5.57 -20.66 16.38
C LEU A 253 5.78 -21.63 17.55
N LYS A 254 4.68 -22.22 17.99
CA LYS A 254 4.67 -23.16 19.11
C LYS A 254 3.77 -24.36 18.83
N GLU A 255 3.94 -25.38 19.65
CA GLU A 255 3.04 -26.53 19.68
C GLU A 255 1.57 -26.09 19.78
N GLY A 256 0.71 -26.75 19.03
CA GLY A 256 -0.71 -26.44 18.92
C GLY A 256 -1.07 -25.41 17.84
N ASP A 257 -0.12 -24.66 17.29
CA ASP A 257 -0.39 -23.74 16.17
C ASP A 257 -0.70 -24.52 14.88
N ILE A 258 -1.66 -24.03 14.09
CA ILE A 258 -1.93 -24.57 12.76
C ILE A 258 -1.11 -23.79 11.74
N ILE A 259 -0.28 -24.49 10.97
CA ILE A 259 0.58 -23.89 9.95
C ILE A 259 0.24 -24.41 8.57
N GLN A 260 0.44 -23.56 7.56
CA GLN A 260 0.39 -23.94 6.15
C GLN A 260 1.81 -23.98 5.60
N PHE A 261 2.15 -25.06 4.90
CA PHE A 261 3.46 -25.29 4.29
C PHE A 261 3.30 -25.96 2.92
N LYS A 262 4.36 -25.89 2.10
CA LYS A 262 4.43 -26.51 0.77
C LYS A 262 5.11 -27.88 0.87
N ARG A 263 4.55 -28.90 0.21
CA ARG A 263 5.21 -30.19 -0.09
C ARG A 263 4.99 -30.52 -1.56
N GLY A 264 6.06 -30.71 -2.33
CA GLY A 264 5.93 -30.78 -3.78
C GLY A 264 5.19 -29.53 -4.29
N GLU A 265 4.15 -29.69 -5.12
CA GLU A 265 3.32 -28.58 -5.62
C GLU A 265 2.02 -28.34 -4.82
N ILE A 266 1.82 -29.04 -3.71
CA ILE A 266 0.61 -28.91 -2.89
C ILE A 266 0.86 -28.08 -1.62
N LEU A 267 -0.17 -27.34 -1.21
CA LEU A 267 -0.22 -26.65 0.08
C LEU A 267 -0.96 -27.53 1.09
N ILE A 268 -0.30 -27.83 2.21
CA ILE A 268 -0.83 -28.64 3.30
C ILE A 268 -0.97 -27.75 4.52
N SER A 269 -2.05 -27.93 5.28
CA SER A 269 -2.28 -27.18 6.52
C SER A 269 -2.51 -28.16 7.66
N HIS A 270 -1.57 -28.25 8.61
CA HIS A 270 -1.60 -29.18 9.74
C HIS A 270 -1.19 -28.49 11.05
N ARG A 271 -1.48 -29.12 12.19
CA ARG A 271 -1.12 -28.61 13.52
C ARG A 271 0.30 -29.01 13.89
N ILE A 272 1.05 -28.09 14.48
CA ILE A 272 2.36 -28.37 15.07
C ILE A 272 2.14 -29.27 16.29
N LYS A 273 2.71 -30.47 16.25
CA LYS A 273 2.75 -31.40 17.37
C LYS A 273 3.99 -31.15 18.23
N GLU A 274 5.12 -30.87 17.61
CA GLU A 274 6.41 -30.70 18.28
C GLU A 274 7.29 -29.70 17.51
N VAL A 275 8.04 -28.89 18.25
CA VAL A 275 9.05 -27.96 17.70
C VAL A 275 10.43 -28.49 18.06
N ILE A 276 11.22 -28.83 17.05
CA ILE A 276 12.57 -29.35 17.22
C ILE A 276 13.56 -28.28 16.83
N GLU A 277 14.44 -27.89 17.77
CA GLU A 277 15.55 -26.98 17.51
C GLU A 277 16.86 -27.74 17.72
N ASP A 278 17.53 -28.06 16.61
CA ASP A 278 18.81 -28.77 16.60
C ASP A 278 19.93 -27.82 16.16
N LYS A 279 21.11 -27.93 16.79
CA LYS A 279 22.28 -27.10 16.45
C LYS A 279 22.79 -27.37 15.04
N ASP A 280 22.67 -28.61 14.56
CA ASP A 280 23.21 -29.02 13.26
C ASP A 280 22.14 -28.97 12.13
N GLN A 281 20.88 -29.27 12.46
CA GLN A 281 19.79 -29.40 11.47
C GLN A 281 18.80 -28.23 11.48
N GLY A 282 18.98 -27.27 12.39
CA GLY A 282 18.14 -26.08 12.51
C GLY A 282 16.74 -26.36 13.08
N LEU A 283 15.91 -25.31 13.09
CA LEU A 283 14.54 -25.34 13.57
C LEU A 283 13.65 -26.14 12.61
N ARG A 284 12.86 -27.09 13.11
CA ARG A 284 11.93 -27.94 12.34
C ARG A 284 10.64 -28.16 13.11
N PHE A 285 9.57 -28.44 12.38
CA PHE A 285 8.24 -28.65 12.95
C PHE A 285 7.72 -30.04 12.60
N ILE A 286 7.38 -30.86 13.60
CA ILE A 286 6.60 -32.07 13.37
C ILE A 286 5.14 -31.67 13.34
N THR A 287 4.48 -31.96 12.22
CA THR A 287 3.07 -31.62 12.02
C THR A 287 2.18 -32.86 12.01
N LYS A 288 0.92 -32.67 12.35
CA LYS A 288 -0.12 -33.71 12.30
C LYS A 288 -1.46 -33.08 11.93
N GLY A 289 -2.18 -33.69 10.99
CA GLY A 289 -3.59 -33.37 10.75
C GLY A 289 -4.45 -33.79 11.94
N ASP A 290 -5.36 -32.93 12.39
CA ASP A 290 -6.21 -33.19 13.57
C ASP A 290 -7.01 -34.52 13.44
N ASN A 291 -7.35 -34.91 12.21
CA ASN A 291 -8.08 -36.15 11.88
C ASN A 291 -7.15 -37.31 11.45
N ASN A 292 -5.84 -37.13 11.42
CA ASN A 292 -4.91 -38.19 11.00
C ASN A 292 -4.57 -39.12 12.18
N SER A 293 -4.25 -40.39 11.91
CA SER A 293 -3.86 -41.37 12.93
C SER A 293 -2.43 -41.14 13.42
N SER A 294 -1.49 -40.94 12.51
CA SER A 294 -0.06 -40.69 12.78
C SER A 294 0.35 -39.24 12.52
N ALA A 295 1.52 -38.85 13.02
CA ALA A 295 2.18 -37.60 12.63
C ALA A 295 2.73 -37.71 11.21
N ASP A 296 2.97 -36.56 10.58
CA ASP A 296 3.58 -36.51 9.25
C ASP A 296 5.03 -37.01 9.32
N LEU A 297 5.43 -37.87 8.38
CA LEU A 297 6.75 -38.52 8.38
C LEU A 297 7.92 -37.54 8.21
N GLU A 298 7.71 -36.51 7.40
CA GLU A 298 8.73 -35.51 7.07
C GLU A 298 8.53 -34.26 7.94
N PRO A 299 9.54 -33.82 8.70
CA PRO A 299 9.46 -32.55 9.43
C PRO A 299 9.39 -31.37 8.46
N VAL A 300 8.60 -30.36 8.81
CA VAL A 300 8.49 -29.12 8.04
C VAL A 300 9.65 -28.20 8.41
N THR A 301 10.43 -27.80 7.41
CA THR A 301 11.49 -26.81 7.58
C THR A 301 10.97 -25.38 7.38
N PRO A 302 11.66 -24.35 7.91
CA PRO A 302 11.25 -22.94 7.78
C PRO A 302 11.13 -22.46 6.33
N GLU A 303 11.88 -23.07 5.39
CA GLU A 303 11.85 -22.72 3.97
C GLU A 303 10.54 -23.14 3.29
N ASN A 304 9.94 -24.23 3.76
CA ASN A 304 8.68 -24.76 3.24
C ASN A 304 7.46 -24.13 3.90
N LEU A 305 7.65 -23.42 5.01
CA LEU A 305 6.61 -22.74 5.76
C LEU A 305 6.06 -21.54 4.97
N LYS A 306 4.73 -21.45 4.84
CA LYS A 306 4.05 -20.31 4.19
C LYS A 306 3.44 -19.36 5.20
N GLY A 307 2.90 -19.88 6.29
CA GLY A 307 2.35 -19.04 7.34
C GLY A 307 1.57 -19.79 8.41
N LYS A 308 1.06 -19.03 9.36
CA LYS A 308 0.21 -19.50 10.47
C LYS A 308 -1.26 -19.21 10.17
N VAL A 309 -2.13 -20.18 10.39
CA VAL A 309 -3.58 -19.98 10.31
C VAL A 309 -4.02 -19.15 11.52
N ILE A 310 -4.69 -18.03 11.25
CA ILE A 310 -5.16 -17.08 12.27
C ILE A 310 -6.69 -16.96 12.32
N GLY A 311 -7.40 -17.55 11.35
CA GLY A 311 -8.85 -17.51 11.28
C GLY A 311 -9.40 -18.51 10.28
N ILE A 312 -10.66 -18.89 10.48
CA ILE A 312 -11.39 -19.83 9.63
C ILE A 312 -12.71 -19.17 9.28
N VAL A 313 -13.04 -19.15 7.99
CA VAL A 313 -14.32 -18.64 7.48
C VAL A 313 -15.07 -19.81 6.85
N PRO A 314 -16.08 -20.35 7.56
CA PRO A 314 -16.74 -21.56 7.11
C PRO A 314 -17.45 -21.39 5.77
N LYS A 315 -17.46 -22.44 4.93
CA LYS A 315 -18.25 -22.56 3.70
C LYS A 315 -18.01 -21.54 2.56
N ILE A 316 -17.14 -20.54 2.71
CA ILE A 316 -16.90 -19.54 1.65
C ILE A 316 -15.97 -20.08 0.54
N GLY A 317 -15.21 -21.16 0.80
CA GLY A 317 -14.33 -21.78 -0.17
C GLY A 317 -15.02 -22.67 -1.21
N TRP A 318 -16.30 -23.00 -1.03
CA TRP A 318 -17.05 -23.91 -1.91
C TRP A 318 -17.05 -23.51 -3.40
N PRO A 319 -17.31 -22.24 -3.78
CA PRO A 319 -17.26 -21.85 -5.19
C PRO A 319 -15.90 -22.13 -5.83
N ALA A 320 -14.80 -21.87 -5.12
CA ALA A 320 -13.45 -22.13 -5.61
C ALA A 320 -13.15 -23.64 -5.74
N LEU A 321 -13.66 -24.46 -4.82
CA LEU A 321 -13.53 -25.93 -4.92
C LEU A 321 -14.29 -26.49 -6.12
N VAL A 322 -15.52 -26.02 -6.36
CA VAL A 322 -16.34 -26.47 -7.50
C VAL A 322 -15.65 -26.15 -8.83
N ILE A 323 -15.03 -24.99 -8.95
CA ILE A 323 -14.26 -24.61 -10.16
C ILE A 323 -13.05 -25.54 -10.32
N ARG A 324 -12.22 -25.71 -9.29
CA ARG A 324 -11.06 -26.61 -9.33
C ARG A 324 -11.41 -28.06 -9.64
N GLN A 325 -12.54 -28.54 -9.13
CA GLN A 325 -12.99 -29.91 -9.38
C GLN A 325 -13.41 -30.11 -10.84
N LYS A 326 -13.99 -29.09 -11.48
CA LYS A 326 -14.29 -29.12 -12.93
C LYS A 326 -13.03 -29.12 -13.79
N ASP A 327 -12.02 -28.32 -13.42
CA ASP A 327 -10.75 -28.29 -14.16
C ASP A 327 -10.04 -29.66 -14.11
N ALA A 328 -10.03 -30.32 -12.94
CA ALA A 328 -9.46 -31.66 -12.78
C ALA A 328 -10.18 -32.78 -13.56
N ILE A 329 -11.46 -32.58 -13.89
CA ILE A 329 -12.25 -33.52 -14.71
C ILE A 329 -12.04 -33.27 -16.21
N THR A 330 -11.57 -32.08 -16.61
CA THR A 330 -11.38 -31.70 -18.02
C THR A 330 -9.98 -32.05 -18.55
N GLU A 331 -9.02 -32.33 -17.66
CA GLU A 331 -7.65 -32.77 -18.00
C GLU A 331 -7.48 -34.32 -18.00
N GLN A 332 -8.57 -35.09 -17.96
CA GLN A 332 -8.57 -36.57 -18.12
C GLN A 332 -9.14 -36.99 -19.46
#